data_AF-A0A936KTS6-F1
#
_entry.id   AF-A0A936KTS6-F1
#
_cell.length_a   1.000
_cell.length_b   1.000
_cell.length_c   1.000
_cell.angle_alpha   90.00
_cell.angle_beta   90.00
_cell.angle_gamma   90.00
#
_symmetry.space_group_name_H-M   'P 1'
#
loop_
_entity.id
_entity.type
_entity.pdbx_description
1 polymer ?
#
loop_
_entity_poly.entity_id
_entity_poly.type
_entity_poly.pdbx_seq_one_letter_code
_entity_poly.pdbx_strand_id
1 'polypeptide(L)'
;MTPVPPGVTTVILFKKTGNATFNIGYHVGDYSTEKVSRFSYNSGRGTWDIYHDSTLDVEEILARKSDFSQWHYFSITRSANGDFDARIWERDNPENSFSFQGNLGSEWGALEFTFFADYHLGSLVLDEYQELH
;
A
#
# COMPACT_ATOMS: atom_id res chain seq x y z
N MET A 1 -10.79 -9.87 4.63
CA MET A 1 -10.32 -8.67 5.36
C MET A 1 -11.46 -7.67 5.36
N THR A 2 -11.57 -6.86 6.41
CA THR A 2 -12.67 -5.90 6.60
C THR A 2 -12.35 -4.60 5.84
N PRO A 3 -13.34 -3.94 5.22
CA PRO A 3 -13.13 -2.63 4.63
C PRO A 3 -12.75 -1.57 5.68
N VAL A 4 -11.86 -0.64 5.32
CA VAL A 4 -11.35 0.44 6.17
C VAL A 4 -11.94 1.78 5.72
N PRO A 5 -12.61 2.53 6.61
CA PRO A 5 -13.22 3.81 6.26
C PRO A 5 -12.19 4.95 6.14
N PRO A 6 -12.53 6.08 5.50
CA PRO A 6 -11.68 7.27 5.47
C PRO A 6 -11.36 7.79 6.88
N GLY A 7 -10.18 8.37 7.05
CA GLY A 7 -9.66 8.92 8.32
C GLY A 7 -8.96 7.88 9.20
N VAL A 8 -9.15 6.59 8.94
CA VAL A 8 -8.46 5.52 9.65
C VAL A 8 -7.08 5.29 9.06
N THR A 9 -6.07 5.21 9.92
CA THR A 9 -4.72 4.80 9.54
C THR A 9 -4.60 3.30 9.72
N THR A 10 -4.29 2.58 8.65
CA THR A 10 -3.94 1.15 8.76
C THR A 10 -2.43 1.02 8.88
N VAL A 11 -1.96 0.21 9.82
CA VAL A 11 -0.54 -0.07 10.06
C VAL A 11 -0.31 -1.57 10.05
N ILE A 12 0.71 -2.00 9.30
CA ILE A 12 1.02 -3.41 9.10
C ILE A 12 2.51 -3.65 9.26
N LEU A 13 2.87 -4.58 10.14
CA LEU A 13 4.25 -5.03 10.28
C LEU A 13 4.53 -6.17 9.31
N PHE A 14 5.57 -6.01 8.48
CA PHE A 14 5.95 -6.97 7.46
C PHE A 14 7.45 -7.12 7.30
N LYS A 15 7.87 -8.24 6.69
CA LYS A 15 9.22 -8.45 6.14
C LYS A 15 9.15 -9.42 4.97
N LYS A 16 10.15 -9.41 4.10
CA LYS A 16 10.29 -10.43 3.06
C LYS A 16 11.34 -11.47 3.40
N THR A 17 11.22 -12.65 2.78
CA THR A 17 12.29 -13.66 2.78
C THR A 17 12.78 -13.93 1.37
N GLY A 18 14.10 -14.10 1.23
CA GLY A 18 14.76 -14.31 -0.06
C GLY A 18 14.60 -13.13 -1.03
N ASN A 19 14.50 -13.45 -2.31
CA ASN A 19 14.43 -12.46 -3.40
C ASN A 19 13.00 -12.00 -3.71
N ALA A 20 12.06 -12.18 -2.78
CA ALA A 20 10.66 -11.88 -3.03
C ALA A 20 10.47 -10.44 -3.52
N THR A 21 9.68 -10.30 -4.57
CA THR A 21 9.05 -9.03 -4.94
C THR A 21 7.62 -9.09 -4.42
N PHE A 22 7.10 -7.98 -3.93
CA PHE A 22 5.75 -7.90 -3.38
C PHE A 22 5.10 -6.59 -3.79
N ASN A 23 3.76 -6.62 -3.86
CA ASN A 23 2.95 -5.43 -3.81
C ASN A 23 2.23 -5.38 -2.47
N ILE A 24 2.23 -4.21 -1.84
CA ILE A 24 1.48 -3.95 -0.62
C ILE A 24 0.72 -2.65 -0.77
N GLY A 25 -0.55 -2.65 -0.40
CA GLY A 25 -1.39 -1.48 -0.61
C GLY A 25 -2.85 -1.71 -0.34
N TYR A 26 -3.67 -0.91 -1.00
CA TYR A 26 -5.12 -0.93 -0.86
C TYR A 26 -5.79 -0.94 -2.22
N HIS A 27 -6.97 -1.53 -2.26
CA HIS A 27 -7.87 -1.45 -3.40
C HIS A 27 -9.28 -1.06 -2.96
N VAL A 28 -10.00 -0.43 -3.87
CA VAL A 28 -11.45 -0.20 -3.80
C VAL A 28 -12.10 -1.00 -4.90
N GLY A 29 -13.28 -1.55 -4.59
CA GLY A 29 -14.08 -2.30 -5.54
C GLY A 29 -13.72 -3.78 -5.55
N ASP A 30 -14.53 -4.56 -6.27
CA ASP A 30 -14.41 -6.00 -6.30
C ASP A 30 -13.24 -6.41 -7.17
N TYR A 31 -12.22 -7.02 -6.55
CA TYR A 31 -11.08 -7.61 -7.24
C TYR A 31 -11.57 -8.50 -8.39
N SER A 32 -11.02 -8.33 -9.60
CA SER A 32 -11.43 -9.01 -10.86
C SER A 32 -12.76 -8.58 -11.51
N THR A 33 -13.34 -7.44 -11.10
CA THR A 33 -14.45 -6.80 -11.83
C THR A 33 -13.97 -5.60 -12.66
N GLU A 34 -14.86 -5.02 -13.48
CA GLU A 34 -14.55 -3.91 -14.40
C GLU A 34 -14.13 -2.59 -13.70
N LYS A 35 -14.24 -2.52 -12.36
CA LYS A 35 -14.02 -1.32 -11.54
C LYS A 35 -13.16 -1.64 -10.30
N VAL A 36 -11.85 -1.75 -10.50
CA VAL A 36 -10.89 -1.79 -9.40
C VAL A 36 -10.03 -0.55 -9.50
N SER A 37 -9.89 0.16 -8.38
CA SER A 37 -8.86 1.19 -8.22
C SER A 37 -7.93 0.78 -7.09
N ARG A 38 -6.64 1.04 -7.25
CA ARG A 38 -5.60 0.51 -6.36
C ARG A 38 -4.48 1.52 -6.17
N PHE A 39 -4.01 1.63 -4.94
CA PHE A 39 -2.75 2.30 -4.61
C PHE A 39 -1.84 1.32 -3.91
N SER A 40 -0.59 1.19 -4.37
CA SER A 40 0.34 0.21 -3.80
C SER A 40 1.80 0.55 -4.00
N TYR A 41 2.65 -0.03 -3.15
CA TYR A 41 4.10 -0.04 -3.35
C TYR A 41 4.55 -1.37 -3.97
N ASN A 42 5.26 -1.31 -5.09
CA ASN A 42 5.90 -2.45 -5.76
C ASN A 42 7.40 -2.51 -5.38
N SER A 43 7.79 -3.50 -4.58
CA SER A 43 9.20 -3.61 -4.13
C SER A 43 10.17 -4.14 -5.19
N GLY A 44 9.65 -4.76 -6.27
CA GLY A 44 10.48 -5.26 -7.37
C GLY A 44 11.07 -4.12 -8.19
N ARG A 45 10.22 -3.13 -8.50
CA ARG A 45 10.59 -1.91 -9.25
C ARG A 45 11.00 -0.76 -8.34
N GLY A 46 10.58 -0.79 -7.06
CA GLY A 46 10.72 0.34 -6.17
C GLY A 46 9.85 1.50 -6.65
N THR A 47 8.57 1.25 -6.90
CA THR A 47 7.62 2.26 -7.39
C THR A 47 6.37 2.30 -6.52
N TRP A 48 5.73 3.45 -6.48
CA TRP A 48 4.33 3.56 -6.09
C TRP A 48 3.48 3.51 -7.35
N ASP A 49 2.46 2.67 -7.33
CA ASP A 49 1.57 2.44 -8.46
C ASP A 49 0.17 2.90 -8.07
N ILE A 50 -0.42 3.79 -8.87
CA ILE A 50 -1.84 4.16 -8.79
C ILE A 50 -2.53 3.59 -10.03
N TYR A 51 -3.60 2.82 -9.82
CA TYR A 51 -4.38 2.19 -10.89
C TYR A 51 -5.83 2.64 -10.78
N HIS A 52 -6.42 3.01 -11.92
CA HIS A 52 -7.82 3.40 -12.04
C HIS A 52 -8.50 2.60 -13.16
N ASP A 53 -9.60 1.92 -12.82
CA ASP A 53 -10.48 1.18 -13.74
C ASP A 53 -9.81 0.12 -14.63
N SER A 54 -10.63 -0.67 -15.34
CA SER A 54 -10.16 -1.81 -16.16
C SER A 54 -9.28 -1.45 -17.37
N THR A 55 -9.18 -0.17 -17.74
CA THR A 55 -8.35 0.33 -18.83
C THR A 55 -7.11 1.08 -18.34
N LEU A 56 -6.10 0.31 -17.92
CA LEU A 56 -4.66 0.56 -18.12
C LEU A 56 -3.98 1.87 -17.70
N ASP A 57 -4.65 2.83 -17.07
CA ASP A 57 -4.00 4.03 -16.56
C ASP A 57 -3.32 3.73 -15.21
N VAL A 58 -2.15 3.07 -15.32
CA VAL A 58 -1.20 2.90 -14.21
C VAL A 58 -0.24 4.08 -14.22
N GLU A 59 -0.29 4.90 -13.16
CA GLU A 59 0.76 5.87 -12.89
C GLU A 59 1.82 5.21 -12.01
N GLU A 60 3.03 5.03 -12.54
CA GLU A 60 4.19 4.54 -11.80
C GLU A 60 5.06 5.72 -11.35
N ILE A 61 5.28 5.83 -10.04
CA ILE A 61 6.08 6.89 -9.44
C ILE A 61 7.33 6.25 -8.85
N LEU A 62 8.49 6.68 -9.34
CA LEU A 62 9.78 6.17 -8.85
C LEU A 62 9.91 6.40 -7.34
N ALA A 63 10.26 5.33 -6.63
CA ALA A 63 10.50 5.32 -5.20
C ALA A 63 11.83 4.65 -4.89
N ARG A 64 12.19 4.63 -3.61
CA ARG A 64 13.38 3.92 -3.17
C ARG A 64 13.10 2.42 -3.22
N LYS A 65 13.98 1.66 -3.89
CA LYS A 65 14.02 0.21 -3.77
C LYS A 65 14.74 -0.17 -2.47
N SER A 66 14.12 -1.04 -1.68
CA SER A 66 14.68 -1.53 -0.41
C SER A 66 14.62 -3.05 -0.34
N ASP A 67 15.51 -3.66 0.45
CA ASP A 67 15.63 -5.11 0.53
C ASP A 67 14.61 -5.78 1.47
N PHE A 68 13.89 -5.01 2.30
CA PHE A 68 12.86 -5.47 3.25
C PHE A 68 13.19 -6.79 3.99
N SER A 69 14.48 -7.09 4.20
CA SER A 69 14.94 -8.31 4.87
C SER A 69 14.76 -8.20 6.40
N GLN A 70 14.71 -6.96 6.89
CA GLN A 70 14.34 -6.59 8.25
C GLN A 70 12.84 -6.33 8.38
N TRP A 71 12.36 -6.20 9.60
CA TRP A 71 10.98 -5.82 9.91
C TRP A 71 10.72 -4.35 9.57
N HIS A 72 9.64 -4.10 8.83
CA HIS A 72 9.20 -2.78 8.43
C HIS A 72 7.72 -2.62 8.75
N TYR A 73 7.32 -1.40 9.05
CA TYR A 73 5.91 -1.03 9.05
C TYR A 73 5.55 -0.45 7.70
N PHE A 74 4.35 -0.76 7.23
CA PHE A 74 3.64 -0.05 6.17
C PHE A 74 2.44 0.63 6.79
N SER A 75 2.26 1.93 6.53
CA SER A 75 1.04 2.64 6.89
C SER A 75 0.42 3.34 5.70
N ILE A 76 -0.90 3.47 5.75
CA ILE A 76 -1.62 4.45 4.96
C ILE A 76 -2.65 5.16 5.82
N THR A 77 -2.82 6.45 5.59
CA THR A 77 -3.96 7.23 6.05
C THR A 77 -4.59 7.87 4.83
N ARG A 78 -5.93 7.89 4.74
CA ARG A 78 -6.63 8.52 3.62
C ARG A 78 -7.89 9.24 4.07
N SER A 79 -8.05 10.49 3.67
CA SER A 79 -9.22 11.32 4.01
C SER A 79 -10.34 11.22 2.96
N ALA A 80 -11.54 11.65 3.34
CA ALA A 80 -12.73 11.56 2.47
C ALA A 80 -12.61 12.33 1.14
N ASN A 81 -11.73 13.33 1.06
CA ASN A 81 -11.46 14.11 -0.16
C ASN A 81 -10.37 13.47 -1.06
N GLY A 82 -9.84 12.31 -0.69
CA GLY A 82 -8.88 11.56 -1.48
C GLY A 82 -7.42 11.87 -1.17
N ASP A 83 -7.11 12.81 -0.27
CA ASP A 83 -5.72 12.98 0.19
C ASP A 83 -5.28 11.72 0.94
N PHE A 84 -4.05 11.28 0.70
CA PHE A 84 -3.48 10.17 1.43
C PHE A 84 -2.01 10.39 1.76
N ASP A 85 -1.58 9.73 2.82
CA ASP A 85 -0.20 9.63 3.27
C ASP A 85 0.13 8.16 3.46
N ALA A 86 1.09 7.66 2.68
CA ALA A 86 1.62 6.32 2.78
C ALA A 86 3.08 6.36 3.23
N ARG A 87 3.44 5.48 4.16
CA ARG A 87 4.80 5.43 4.69
C ARG A 87 5.27 4.00 4.87
N ILE A 88 6.55 3.76 4.59
CA ILE A 88 7.25 2.54 4.98
C ILE A 88 8.49 2.92 5.79
N TRP A 89 8.71 2.26 6.93
CA TRP A 89 9.87 2.51 7.79
C TRP A 89 10.35 1.24 8.48
N GLU A 90 11.66 1.15 8.73
CA GLU A 90 12.24 0.06 9.50
C GLU A 90 11.79 0.14 10.96
N ARG A 91 11.39 -0.99 11.55
CA ARG A 91 10.95 -1.07 12.96
C ARG A 91 12.04 -0.64 13.92
N ASP A 92 13.26 -1.14 13.71
CA ASP A 92 14.38 -0.96 14.63
C ASP A 92 15.25 0.26 14.27
N ASN A 93 14.96 0.94 13.15
CA ASN A 93 15.60 2.20 12.73
C ASN A 93 14.61 3.10 11.94
N PRO A 94 13.65 3.76 12.61
CA PRO A 94 12.55 4.48 11.94
C PRO A 94 12.97 5.64 11.03
N GLU A 95 14.19 6.16 11.19
CA GLU A 95 14.77 7.17 10.30
C GLU A 95 15.00 6.62 8.89
N ASN A 96 15.24 5.31 8.75
CA ASN A 96 15.23 4.65 7.46
C ASN A 96 13.79 4.44 6.98
N SER A 97 13.26 5.49 6.38
CA SER A 97 11.89 5.52 5.91
C SER A 97 11.78 6.20 4.55
N PHE A 98 10.65 5.97 3.90
CA PHE A 98 10.23 6.69 2.72
C PHE A 98 8.71 6.79 2.74
N SER A 99 8.20 7.91 2.26
CA SER A 99 6.77 8.20 2.22
C SER A 99 6.36 8.64 0.83
N PHE A 100 5.07 8.54 0.60
CA PHE A 100 4.43 9.09 -0.58
C PHE A 100 3.09 9.70 -0.17
N GLN A 101 2.88 10.92 -0.61
CA GLN A 101 1.65 11.66 -0.41
C GLN A 101 1.05 11.94 -1.78
N GLY A 102 -0.27 11.83 -1.88
CA GLY A 102 -0.98 12.09 -3.11
C GLY A 102 -2.43 12.38 -2.86
N ASN A 103 -3.16 12.60 -3.95
CA ASN A 103 -4.60 12.76 -3.94
C ASN A 103 -5.19 11.82 -4.99
N LEU A 104 -6.04 10.89 -4.56
CA LEU A 104 -6.75 9.96 -5.45
C LEU A 104 -7.99 10.60 -6.07
N GLY A 105 -8.42 11.77 -5.62
CA GLY A 105 -9.72 12.37 -5.96
C GLY A 105 -10.82 11.97 -4.97
N SER A 106 -11.80 12.85 -4.79
CA SER A 106 -12.88 12.67 -3.82
C SER A 106 -13.78 11.47 -4.11
N GLU A 107 -13.91 11.08 -5.38
CA GLU A 107 -14.68 9.91 -5.80
C GLU A 107 -14.14 8.61 -5.18
N TRP A 108 -12.80 8.49 -5.09
CA TRP A 108 -12.13 7.36 -4.46
C TRP A 108 -11.90 7.59 -2.97
N GLY A 109 -11.72 8.85 -2.58
CA GLY A 109 -11.55 9.29 -1.19
C GLY A 109 -12.69 8.88 -0.26
N ALA A 110 -13.90 8.81 -0.80
CA ALA A 110 -15.10 8.47 -0.04
C ALA A 110 -15.36 6.96 0.11
N LEU A 111 -14.68 6.11 -0.65
CA LEU A 111 -14.98 4.67 -0.71
C LEU A 111 -14.21 3.89 0.36
N GLU A 112 -14.73 2.76 0.83
CA GLU A 112 -13.97 1.91 1.74
C GLU A 112 -12.84 1.19 0.99
N PHE A 113 -11.67 1.08 1.61
CA PHE A 113 -10.55 0.33 1.04
C PHE A 113 -10.40 -1.02 1.71
N THR A 114 -9.94 -2.02 0.97
CA THR A 114 -9.43 -3.26 1.56
C THR A 114 -7.92 -3.32 1.43
N PHE A 115 -7.25 -3.72 2.50
CA PHE A 115 -5.81 -4.01 2.45
C PHE A 115 -5.54 -5.23 1.57
N PHE A 116 -4.48 -5.18 0.77
CA PHE A 116 -3.98 -6.36 0.08
C PHE A 116 -2.45 -6.41 0.14
N ALA A 117 -1.95 -7.64 0.09
CA ALA A 117 -0.56 -7.91 -0.20
C ALA A 117 -0.41 -9.16 -1.06
N ASP A 118 0.42 -9.07 -2.09
CA ASP A 118 0.77 -10.16 -2.97
C ASP A 118 2.29 -10.28 -3.11
N TYR A 119 2.78 -11.42 -3.57
CA TYR A 119 4.21 -11.65 -3.72
C TYR A 119 4.54 -12.60 -4.87
N HIS A 120 5.79 -12.54 -5.31
CA HIS A 120 6.38 -13.38 -6.34
C HIS A 120 7.81 -13.77 -5.96
N LEU A 121 8.21 -15.02 -6.26
CA LEU A 121 9.56 -15.57 -6.03
C LEU A 121 10.08 -15.46 -4.59
N GLY A 122 9.27 -15.86 -3.61
CA GLY A 122 9.68 -15.95 -2.20
C GLY A 122 8.48 -15.93 -1.28
N SER A 123 8.58 -15.23 -0.15
CA SER A 123 7.43 -14.97 0.72
C SER A 123 7.47 -13.56 1.32
N LEU A 124 6.28 -13.04 1.58
CA LEU A 124 6.04 -11.87 2.43
C LEU A 124 5.43 -12.38 3.74
N VAL A 125 6.02 -12.00 4.86
CA VAL A 125 5.52 -12.33 6.21
C VAL A 125 4.84 -11.09 6.77
N LEU A 126 3.59 -11.24 7.22
CA LEU A 126 2.82 -10.24 7.94
C LEU A 126 2.68 -10.69 9.40
N ASP A 127 2.76 -9.77 10.35
CA ASP A 127 2.71 -10.09 11.79
C ASP A 127 1.63 -9.29 12.51
N GLU A 128 1.77 -7.97 12.54
CA GLU A 128 0.84 -7.06 13.21
C GLU A 128 -0.04 -6.34 12.19
N TYR A 129 -1.33 -6.22 12.49
CA TYR A 129 -2.30 -5.39 11.77
C TYR A 129 -3.06 -4.55 12.78
N GLN A 130 -3.10 -3.23 12.57
CA GLN A 130 -3.84 -2.31 13.42
C GLN A 130 -4.51 -1.21 12.60
N GLU A 131 -5.75 -0.90 12.97
CA GLU A 131 -6.47 0.31 12.56
C GLU A 131 -6.38 1.35 13.69
N LEU A 132 -5.94 2.56 13.35
CA LEU A 132 -5.82 3.70 14.26
C LEU A 132 -6.81 4.80 13.85
N HIS A 133 -7.56 5.34 14.82
CA HIS A 133 -8.55 6.41 14.64
C HIS A 133 -8.00 7.78 15.02
#